data_AF-A0A9D4NQ51-F1
#
_entry.id   AF-A0A9D4NQ51-F1
#
_cell.length_a   1.000
_cell.length_b   1.000
_cell.length_c   1.000
_cell.angle_alpha   90.00
_cell.angle_beta   90.00
_cell.angle_gamma   90.00
#
_symmetry.space_group_name_H-M   'P 1'
#
loop_
_entity.id
_entity.type
_entity.pdbx_description
1 polymer ?
#
loop_
_entity_poly.entity_id
_entity_poly.type
_entity_poly.pdbx_seq_one_letter_code
_entity_poly.pdbx_strand_id
1 'polypeptide(L)'
;MIRRKLFLRFIGLMVCVILVWIYLPSHVPMNYENLKHSERKSNSSAEKLFNFDLLINVIQSNDKQYNVTNEHRFSPLTDDNLVIVVQVHQRLKYLQNLIDSLSKVKSIEETLIIFSHDVIDEQINNSIRRIGFAKIKQIFFPFSTQIWYNTFPGQSVDDCPRDIGKKKALEINCVNAGQPDSYGHYREAKITQTKHHWWWKLWYVMEHLPQTRNHHGDFLFIEEDHYVSPDLIHHWKLMKLSQKDLKESDTVVDILTMGNYEFNVQKPINNVQAEMKKLNLTNWFSSKHNMAFTIDRALWSRIKSCQFAFCTFDDYNWDWSLQFIINECLKQKLCTLVTVVPRVFHTGTCGGLHHKQKHCDENYEANKLKNFFAQNHEYQFIDVVRIEKHSSPYRKRIKNNGGWSDRRDHQLCQQYQFPFRKIFQQNPDFYRLLENDFSRFDIEQFK
;
A
#
# COMPACT_ATOMS: atom_id res chain seq x y z
N MET A 1 -17.99 5.13 -61.56
CA MET A 1 -18.25 3.78 -61.00
C MET A 1 -17.08 2.80 -61.11
N ILE A 2 -15.86 3.22 -61.51
CA ILE A 2 -14.69 2.32 -61.68
C ILE A 2 -13.64 2.46 -60.55
N ARG A 3 -13.58 3.59 -59.84
CA ARG A 3 -12.61 3.80 -58.73
C ARG A 3 -12.99 3.14 -57.39
N ARG A 4 -14.24 2.75 -57.17
CA ARG A 4 -14.67 2.03 -55.95
C ARG A 4 -14.41 0.52 -56.00
N LYS A 5 -14.26 -0.08 -57.19
CA LYS A 5 -14.02 -1.53 -57.36
C LYS A 5 -12.54 -1.94 -57.23
N LEU A 6 -11.59 -1.02 -57.45
CA LEU A 6 -10.15 -1.31 -57.22
C LEU A 6 -9.76 -1.28 -55.74
N PHE A 7 -10.34 -0.38 -54.94
CA PHE A 7 -10.00 -0.23 -53.52
C PHE A 7 -10.45 -1.44 -52.68
N LEU A 8 -11.61 -2.03 -53.01
CA LEU A 8 -12.11 -3.24 -52.35
C LEU A 8 -11.32 -4.52 -52.73
N ARG A 9 -10.66 -4.56 -53.89
CA ARG A 9 -9.78 -5.68 -54.28
C ARG A 9 -8.41 -5.62 -53.58
N PHE A 10 -7.93 -4.43 -53.23
CA PHE A 10 -6.68 -4.25 -52.47
C PHE A 10 -6.82 -4.66 -51.00
N ILE A 11 -7.97 -4.39 -50.37
CA ILE A 11 -8.24 -4.80 -48.98
C ILE A 11 -8.41 -6.32 -48.87
N GLY A 12 -9.04 -6.97 -49.87
CA GLY A 12 -9.19 -8.44 -49.89
C GLY A 12 -7.85 -9.20 -50.00
N LEU A 13 -6.89 -8.68 -50.76
CA LEU A 13 -5.57 -9.30 -50.91
C LEU A 13 -4.69 -9.15 -49.66
N MET A 14 -4.80 -8.03 -48.93
CA MET A 14 -4.01 -7.84 -47.70
C MET A 14 -4.50 -8.70 -46.54
N VAL A 15 -5.81 -8.97 -46.46
CA VAL A 15 -6.40 -9.86 -45.43
C VAL A 15 -6.01 -11.33 -45.67
N CYS A 16 -5.87 -11.77 -46.93
CA CYS A 16 -5.42 -13.13 -47.24
C CYS A 16 -3.93 -13.38 -46.92
N VAL A 17 -3.05 -12.39 -47.07
CA VAL A 17 -1.60 -12.56 -46.79
C VAL A 17 -1.32 -12.60 -45.27
N ILE A 18 -2.12 -11.90 -44.46
CA ILE A 18 -1.98 -11.92 -42.99
C ILE A 18 -2.51 -13.24 -42.40
N LEU A 19 -3.56 -13.83 -42.98
CA LEU A 19 -4.10 -15.11 -42.49
C LEU A 19 -3.21 -16.32 -42.84
N VAL A 20 -2.40 -16.25 -43.89
CA VAL A 20 -1.44 -17.32 -44.25
C VAL A 20 -0.19 -17.31 -43.35
N TRP A 21 0.18 -16.15 -42.78
CA TRP A 21 1.28 -16.06 -41.80
C TRP A 21 0.91 -16.51 -40.38
N ILE A 22 -0.39 -16.61 -40.06
CA ILE A 22 -0.88 -17.06 -38.74
C ILE A 22 -1.03 -18.59 -38.68
N TYR A 23 -0.99 -19.31 -39.81
CA TYR A 23 -1.26 -20.74 -39.91
C TYR A 23 -0.09 -21.60 -40.45
N LEU A 24 1.15 -21.11 -40.40
CA LEU A 24 2.35 -21.93 -40.65
C LEU A 24 2.90 -22.48 -39.31
N PRO A 25 2.82 -23.80 -39.06
CA PRO A 25 3.42 -24.41 -37.88
C PRO A 25 4.94 -24.48 -38.07
N SER A 26 5.68 -23.67 -37.32
CA SER A 26 7.12 -23.86 -37.16
C SER A 26 7.36 -25.11 -36.31
N HIS A 27 7.44 -26.26 -36.96
CA HIS A 27 7.96 -27.50 -36.39
C HIS A 27 9.45 -27.35 -36.11
N VAL A 28 9.80 -27.21 -34.83
CA VAL A 28 11.16 -27.48 -34.33
C VAL A 28 11.09 -28.81 -33.58
N PRO A 29 11.79 -29.86 -34.00
CA PRO A 29 11.82 -31.12 -33.28
C PRO A 29 12.75 -30.98 -32.08
N MET A 30 12.22 -31.04 -30.86
CA MET A 30 13.05 -31.29 -29.69
C MET A 30 13.20 -32.81 -29.51
N ASN A 31 14.40 -33.29 -29.80
CA ASN A 31 14.86 -34.63 -29.46
C ASN A 31 14.70 -34.89 -27.97
N TYR A 32 13.95 -35.93 -27.66
CA TYR A 32 13.83 -36.49 -26.32
C TYR A 32 14.91 -37.57 -26.19
N GLU A 33 16.08 -37.21 -25.68
CA GLU A 33 17.06 -38.21 -25.22
C GLU A 33 17.21 -38.19 -23.70
N ASN A 34 16.96 -39.39 -23.17
CA ASN A 34 17.18 -39.90 -21.83
C ASN A 34 18.40 -39.33 -21.08
N LEU A 35 18.17 -38.89 -19.84
CA LEU A 35 19.20 -38.92 -18.79
C LEU A 35 18.59 -39.52 -17.52
N LYS A 36 18.89 -40.80 -17.31
CA LYS A 36 18.67 -41.54 -16.05
C LYS A 36 19.70 -41.08 -15.01
N HIS A 37 19.18 -40.79 -13.82
CA HIS A 37 19.76 -40.92 -12.48
C HIS A 37 21.23 -40.55 -12.22
N SER A 38 21.40 -39.52 -11.39
CA SER A 38 22.35 -39.53 -10.28
C SER A 38 21.77 -38.71 -9.12
N GLU A 39 21.72 -39.32 -7.94
CA GLU A 39 21.10 -38.81 -6.72
C GLU A 39 21.89 -37.64 -6.12
N ARG A 40 21.24 -36.48 -6.00
CA ARG A 40 21.48 -35.47 -4.95
C ARG A 40 20.14 -34.78 -4.63
N LYS A 41 19.38 -35.36 -3.70
CA LYS A 41 18.18 -34.75 -3.13
C LYS A 41 18.58 -33.72 -2.07
N SER A 42 17.97 -32.53 -2.17
CA SER A 42 17.35 -31.76 -1.07
C SER A 42 17.70 -30.27 -0.86
N ASN A 43 18.31 -29.54 -1.80
CA ASN A 43 18.36 -28.05 -1.70
C ASN A 43 17.90 -27.27 -2.96
N SER A 44 17.90 -27.85 -4.17
CA SER A 44 17.67 -27.07 -5.40
C SER A 44 16.20 -26.79 -5.76
N SER A 45 15.22 -27.42 -5.09
CA SER A 45 13.79 -27.23 -5.40
C SER A 45 13.17 -26.07 -4.64
N ALA A 46 13.55 -25.85 -3.37
CA ALA A 46 13.04 -24.75 -2.55
C ALA A 46 13.60 -23.39 -3.00
N GLU A 47 14.88 -23.36 -3.37
CA GLU A 47 15.53 -22.16 -3.93
C GLU A 47 14.87 -21.62 -5.19
N LYS A 48 14.09 -22.44 -5.92
CA LYS A 48 13.31 -22.05 -7.11
C LYS A 48 11.93 -21.48 -6.81
N LEU A 49 11.45 -21.61 -5.57
CA LEU A 49 10.12 -21.20 -5.13
C LEU A 49 10.14 -19.83 -4.46
N PHE A 50 11.18 -19.56 -3.67
CA PHE A 50 11.35 -18.30 -2.94
C PHE A 50 12.83 -18.00 -2.67
N ASN A 51 13.12 -16.74 -2.34
CA ASN A 51 14.48 -16.27 -2.03
C ASN A 51 14.70 -16.30 -0.51
N PHE A 52 15.31 -17.39 -0.04
CA PHE A 52 15.57 -17.61 1.40
C PHE A 52 16.52 -16.56 2.00
N ASP A 53 17.61 -16.22 1.32
CA ASP A 53 18.57 -15.24 1.82
C ASP A 53 17.95 -13.85 1.94
N LEU A 54 17.10 -13.47 0.98
CA LEU A 54 16.34 -12.22 1.05
C LEU A 54 15.35 -12.22 2.22
N LEU A 55 14.67 -13.35 2.47
CA LEU A 55 13.78 -13.49 3.61
C LEU A 55 14.53 -13.31 4.94
N ILE A 56 15.70 -13.93 5.10
CA ILE A 56 16.55 -13.76 6.29
C ILE A 56 16.98 -12.30 6.44
N ASN A 57 17.42 -11.66 5.36
CA ASN A 57 17.82 -10.25 5.39
C ASN A 57 16.66 -9.33 5.82
N VAL A 58 15.43 -9.62 5.37
CA VAL A 58 14.23 -8.89 5.78
C VAL A 58 13.94 -9.08 7.25
N ILE A 59 13.93 -10.32 7.73
CA ILE A 59 13.67 -10.65 9.13
C ILE A 59 14.70 -9.95 10.03
N GLN A 60 15.99 -10.09 9.71
CA GLN A 60 17.05 -9.43 10.45
C GLN A 60 16.94 -7.90 10.41
N SER A 61 16.57 -7.32 9.26
CA SER A 61 16.41 -5.85 9.14
C SER A 61 15.25 -5.32 9.99
N ASN A 62 14.16 -6.08 10.05
CA ASN A 62 12.99 -5.78 10.87
C ASN A 62 13.33 -5.91 12.37
N ASP A 63 13.95 -7.03 12.75
CA ASP A 63 14.26 -7.39 14.14
C ASP A 63 15.40 -6.59 14.77
N LYS A 64 16.24 -5.91 13.97
CA LYS A 64 17.23 -4.94 14.47
C LYS A 64 16.52 -3.82 15.25
N GLN A 65 16.30 -4.09 16.54
CA GLN A 65 15.58 -3.28 17.51
C GLN A 65 16.25 -1.91 17.70
N TYR A 66 17.54 -1.80 17.40
CA TYR A 66 18.36 -0.59 17.63
C TYR A 66 18.74 0.16 16.36
N ASN A 67 18.11 -0.11 15.22
CA ASN A 67 18.49 0.51 13.94
C ASN A 67 17.51 1.61 13.49
N VAL A 68 17.08 2.46 14.43
CA VAL A 68 16.46 3.74 14.08
C VAL A 68 17.59 4.68 13.69
N THR A 69 17.65 5.03 12.41
CA THR A 69 18.67 5.95 11.90
C THR A 69 18.41 7.34 12.48
N ASN A 70 19.49 8.02 12.87
CA ASN A 70 19.47 9.33 13.54
C ASN A 70 18.83 9.37 14.94
N GLU A 71 18.57 8.23 15.60
CA GLU A 71 17.96 8.24 16.94
C GLU A 71 18.74 9.10 17.95
N HIS A 72 20.06 8.98 17.97
CA HIS A 72 20.95 9.76 18.84
C HIS A 72 21.00 11.27 18.54
N ARG A 73 20.46 11.72 17.38
CA ARG A 73 20.51 13.12 16.94
C ARG A 73 19.28 13.91 17.37
N PHE A 74 18.22 13.24 17.81
CA PHE A 74 16.92 13.84 18.06
C PHE A 74 16.36 13.39 19.40
N SER A 75 15.42 14.17 19.93
CA SER A 75 14.73 13.81 21.16
C SER A 75 13.97 12.48 21.02
N PRO A 76 13.85 11.70 22.11
CA PRO A 76 13.03 10.49 22.12
C PRO A 76 11.60 10.76 21.68
N LEU A 77 10.96 9.76 21.09
CA LEU A 77 9.55 9.83 20.69
C LEU A 77 8.66 9.91 21.94
N THR A 78 7.78 10.90 21.99
CA THR A 78 6.73 11.04 23.02
C THR A 78 5.34 10.84 22.41
N ASP A 79 4.31 10.69 23.25
CA ASP A 79 2.92 10.52 22.78
C ASP A 79 2.33 11.77 22.12
N ASP A 80 2.98 12.94 22.27
CA ASP A 80 2.61 14.18 21.58
C ASP A 80 3.23 14.30 20.17
N ASN A 81 4.13 13.37 19.81
CA ASN A 81 4.76 13.36 18.50
C ASN A 81 3.92 12.58 17.48
N LEU A 82 3.91 13.05 16.23
CA LEU A 82 3.30 12.32 15.12
C LEU A 82 4.26 11.22 14.62
N VAL A 83 3.75 10.02 14.42
CA VAL A 83 4.46 8.96 13.67
C VAL A 83 3.97 8.97 12.22
N ILE A 84 4.89 9.05 11.26
CA ILE A 84 4.55 9.02 9.83
C ILE A 84 4.92 7.65 9.27
N VAL A 85 3.96 6.95 8.67
CA VAL A 85 4.15 5.62 8.06
C VAL A 85 3.95 5.74 6.56
N VAL A 86 5.01 5.49 5.79
CA VAL A 86 5.04 5.58 4.33
C VAL A 86 4.98 4.17 3.74
N GLN A 87 3.97 3.88 2.92
CA GLN A 87 3.95 2.67 2.10
C GLN A 87 4.78 2.87 0.83
N VAL A 88 5.81 2.05 0.64
CA VAL A 88 6.80 2.13 -0.45
C VAL A 88 6.74 0.87 -1.29
N HIS A 89 6.73 1.05 -2.61
CA HIS A 89 6.78 -0.03 -3.59
C HIS A 89 8.06 0.08 -4.41
N GLN A 90 8.01 0.69 -5.59
CA GLN A 90 9.16 0.75 -6.50
C GLN A 90 9.23 2.05 -7.33
N ARG A 91 8.69 3.16 -6.81
CA ARG A 91 8.66 4.44 -7.54
C ARG A 91 9.64 5.46 -6.94
N LEU A 92 10.93 5.23 -7.19
CA LEU A 92 12.03 6.02 -6.63
C LEU A 92 11.86 7.54 -6.79
N LYS A 93 11.44 8.01 -7.97
CA LYS A 93 11.39 9.44 -8.24
C LYS A 93 10.28 10.16 -7.47
N TYR A 94 9.13 9.50 -7.34
CA TYR A 94 8.03 9.96 -6.48
C TYR A 94 8.46 9.99 -5.01
N LEU A 95 9.11 8.92 -4.53
CA LEU A 95 9.66 8.87 -3.19
C LEU A 95 10.67 9.99 -2.92
N GLN A 96 11.54 10.31 -3.89
CA GLN A 96 12.48 11.43 -3.77
C GLN A 96 11.75 12.78 -3.62
N ASN A 97 10.65 12.99 -4.34
CA ASN A 97 9.82 14.18 -4.20
C ASN A 97 9.15 14.24 -2.81
N LEU A 98 8.66 13.10 -2.31
CA LEU A 98 8.14 13.00 -0.95
C LEU A 98 9.22 13.37 0.08
N ILE A 99 10.41 12.77 0.00
CA ILE A 99 11.53 13.04 0.90
C ILE A 99 11.95 14.52 0.86
N ASP A 100 12.04 15.12 -0.34
CA ASP A 100 12.33 16.55 -0.50
C ASP A 100 11.26 17.42 0.17
N SER A 101 9.98 17.06 0.06
CA SER A 101 8.90 17.79 0.73
C SER A 101 8.91 17.62 2.25
N LEU A 102 9.16 16.40 2.76
CA LEU A 102 9.30 16.10 4.18
C LEU A 102 10.43 16.90 4.82
N SER A 103 11.54 17.09 4.10
CA SER A 103 12.70 17.86 4.59
C SER A 103 12.39 19.33 4.89
N LYS A 104 11.26 19.85 4.38
CA LYS A 104 10.81 21.24 4.54
C LYS A 104 9.70 21.38 5.59
N VAL A 105 9.23 20.27 6.16
CA VAL A 105 8.21 20.31 7.20
C VAL A 105 8.82 20.85 8.48
N LYS A 106 8.20 21.89 9.05
CA LYS A 106 8.63 22.46 10.33
C LYS A 106 8.36 21.45 11.45
N SER A 107 9.31 21.29 12.38
CA SER A 107 9.25 20.34 13.49
C SER A 107 9.29 18.86 13.08
N ILE A 108 9.78 18.55 11.87
CA ILE A 108 9.90 17.16 11.40
C ILE A 108 10.87 16.33 12.23
N GLU A 109 11.85 16.97 12.87
CA GLU A 109 12.84 16.38 13.76
C GLU A 109 12.23 15.70 15.01
N GLU A 110 11.02 16.12 15.41
CA GLU A 110 10.27 15.51 16.52
C GLU A 110 9.75 14.11 16.14
N THR A 111 9.53 13.84 14.85
CA THR A 111 8.81 12.66 14.36
C THR A 111 9.68 11.41 14.21
N LEU A 112 9.03 10.25 14.24
CA LEU A 112 9.56 9.00 13.69
C LEU A 112 8.90 8.76 12.33
N ILE A 113 9.72 8.61 11.29
CA ILE A 113 9.24 8.27 9.94
C ILE A 113 9.60 6.81 9.65
N ILE A 114 8.57 6.00 9.40
CA ILE A 114 8.67 4.57 9.10
C ILE A 114 8.39 4.37 7.60
N PHE A 115 9.39 3.91 6.86
CA PHE A 115 9.21 3.48 5.47
C PHE A 115 8.96 1.97 5.45
N SER A 116 7.80 1.58 4.95
CA SER A 116 7.33 0.19 4.86
C SER A 116 7.40 -0.29 3.42
N HIS A 117 8.24 -1.29 3.16
CA HIS A 117 8.60 -1.74 1.82
C HIS A 117 7.99 -3.10 1.50
N ASP A 118 7.40 -3.27 0.31
CA ASP A 118 7.09 -4.60 -0.24
C ASP A 118 8.02 -5.02 -1.38
N VAL A 119 8.95 -4.15 -1.79
CA VAL A 119 10.06 -4.45 -2.69
C VAL A 119 11.34 -3.91 -2.09
N ILE A 120 12.37 -4.75 -2.06
CA ILE A 120 13.72 -4.39 -1.65
C ILE A 120 14.44 -3.90 -2.90
N ASP A 121 14.69 -2.60 -2.92
CA ASP A 121 15.37 -1.91 -4.00
C ASP A 121 16.47 -1.04 -3.38
N GLU A 122 17.72 -1.32 -3.75
CA GLU A 122 18.86 -0.68 -3.10
C GLU A 122 18.99 0.82 -3.45
N GLN A 123 18.44 1.27 -4.58
CA GLN A 123 18.40 2.71 -4.88
C GLN A 123 17.40 3.43 -3.97
N ILE A 124 16.22 2.83 -3.77
CA ILE A 124 15.21 3.32 -2.82
C ILE A 124 15.78 3.33 -1.39
N ASN A 125 16.36 2.21 -0.95
CA ASN A 125 16.94 2.08 0.38
C ASN A 125 18.02 3.13 0.63
N ASN A 126 18.91 3.35 -0.35
CA ASN A 126 19.96 4.36 -0.24
C ASN A 126 19.42 5.78 -0.23
N SER A 127 18.32 6.06 -0.94
CA SER A 127 17.65 7.36 -0.85
C SER A 127 17.14 7.62 0.57
N ILE A 128 16.58 6.61 1.24
CA ILE A 128 16.06 6.72 2.61
C ILE A 128 17.19 6.78 3.64
N ARG A 129 18.25 5.98 3.50
CA ARG A 129 19.41 5.98 4.42
C ARG A 129 20.12 7.34 4.50
N ARG A 130 20.01 8.17 3.47
CA ARG A 130 20.61 9.52 3.42
C ARG A 130 19.78 10.58 4.15
N ILE A 131 18.57 10.26 4.60
CA ILE A 131 17.73 11.20 5.33
C ILE A 131 18.39 11.54 6.66
N GLY A 132 18.64 12.83 6.89
CA GLY A 132 19.33 13.33 8.08
C GLY A 132 18.52 14.29 8.95
N PHE A 133 17.23 14.50 8.65
CA PHE A 133 16.37 15.51 9.28
C PHE A 133 15.34 14.95 10.27
N ALA A 134 15.21 13.63 10.39
CA ALA A 134 14.30 12.97 11.34
C ALA A 134 14.81 11.59 11.76
N LYS A 135 14.16 10.99 12.76
CA LYS A 135 14.36 9.58 13.15
C LYS A 135 13.72 8.69 12.08
N ILE A 136 14.48 7.76 11.50
CA ILE A 136 14.04 6.94 10.37
C ILE A 136 14.10 5.45 10.70
N LYS A 137 13.04 4.70 10.40
CA LYS A 137 13.03 3.24 10.41
C LYS A 137 12.58 2.72 9.05
N GLN A 138 13.30 1.74 8.51
CA GLN A 138 12.84 0.95 7.37
C GLN A 138 12.33 -0.39 7.90
N ILE A 139 11.17 -0.82 7.42
CA ILE A 139 10.58 -2.14 7.68
C ILE A 139 10.23 -2.78 6.33
N PHE A 140 10.35 -4.10 6.23
CA PHE A 140 10.17 -4.83 4.98
C PHE A 140 9.11 -5.91 5.17
N PHE A 141 8.12 -5.93 4.27
CA PHE A 141 7.03 -6.89 4.26
C PHE A 141 7.57 -8.29 3.92
N PRO A 142 7.56 -9.25 4.88
CA PRO A 142 8.24 -10.53 4.71
C PRO A 142 7.49 -11.52 3.81
N PHE A 143 6.29 -11.16 3.36
CA PHE A 143 5.43 -11.98 2.50
C PHE A 143 5.27 -11.38 1.11
N SER A 144 6.28 -10.63 0.63
CA SER A 144 6.23 -10.00 -0.69
C SER A 144 6.42 -10.99 -1.83
N THR A 145 5.88 -10.64 -3.00
CA THR A 145 6.07 -11.37 -4.25
C THR A 145 7.54 -11.40 -4.72
N GLN A 146 8.39 -10.48 -4.25
CA GLN A 146 9.83 -10.50 -4.52
C GLN A 146 10.53 -11.64 -3.78
N ILE A 147 10.12 -11.92 -2.54
CA ILE A 147 10.65 -13.04 -1.76
C ILE A 147 10.05 -14.34 -2.27
N TRP A 148 8.72 -14.41 -2.35
CA TRP A 148 7.97 -15.62 -2.65
C TRP A 148 7.62 -15.73 -4.13
N TYR A 149 8.61 -15.63 -5.03
CA TYR A 149 8.34 -15.33 -6.44
C TYR A 149 7.62 -16.42 -7.25
N ASN A 150 7.70 -17.69 -6.85
CA ASN A 150 7.09 -18.84 -7.56
C ASN A 150 6.20 -19.72 -6.66
N THR A 151 5.78 -19.20 -5.51
CA THR A 151 4.89 -19.90 -4.57
C THR A 151 4.02 -18.88 -3.86
N PHE A 152 2.93 -19.31 -3.22
CA PHE A 152 2.10 -18.40 -2.42
C PHE A 152 2.95 -17.70 -1.34
N PRO A 153 2.79 -16.37 -1.13
CA PRO A 153 1.83 -15.44 -1.72
C PRO A 153 2.24 -14.80 -3.07
N GLY A 154 3.38 -15.15 -3.67
CA GLY A 154 3.59 -14.85 -5.09
C GLY A 154 2.71 -15.68 -6.01
N GLN A 155 3.06 -15.65 -7.30
CA GLN A 155 2.32 -16.36 -8.33
C GLN A 155 2.86 -17.79 -8.42
N SER A 156 2.06 -18.78 -8.06
CA SER A 156 2.44 -20.19 -8.25
C SER A 156 2.12 -20.66 -9.66
N VAL A 157 2.89 -21.62 -10.16
CA VAL A 157 2.59 -22.34 -11.41
C VAL A 157 1.32 -23.19 -11.32
N ASP A 158 0.93 -23.58 -10.11
CA ASP A 158 -0.26 -24.39 -9.85
C ASP A 158 -1.52 -23.54 -9.60
N ASP A 159 -1.39 -22.22 -9.59
CA ASP A 159 -2.53 -21.30 -9.49
C ASP A 159 -3.36 -21.34 -10.78
N CYS A 160 -4.69 -21.23 -10.64
CA CYS A 160 -5.57 -21.13 -11.79
C CYS A 160 -5.30 -19.83 -12.56
N PRO A 161 -5.21 -19.87 -13.91
CA PRO A 161 -5.14 -18.66 -14.71
C PRO A 161 -6.34 -17.75 -14.43
N ARG A 162 -6.09 -16.45 -14.27
CA ARG A 162 -7.11 -15.45 -13.88
C ARG A 162 -8.47 -15.62 -14.56
N ASP A 163 -8.47 -15.76 -15.88
CA ASP A 163 -9.69 -15.70 -16.72
C ASP A 163 -10.21 -17.10 -17.11
N ILE A 164 -9.64 -18.16 -16.55
CA ILE A 164 -10.12 -19.52 -16.86
C ILE A 164 -11.53 -19.71 -16.27
N GLY A 165 -12.45 -20.27 -17.05
CA GLY A 165 -13.79 -20.57 -16.53
C GLY A 165 -13.74 -21.65 -15.44
N LYS A 166 -14.57 -21.52 -14.39
CA LYS A 166 -14.59 -22.42 -13.22
C LYS A 166 -14.63 -23.91 -13.57
N LYS A 167 -15.42 -24.30 -14.58
CA LYS A 167 -15.49 -25.70 -15.03
C LYS A 167 -14.12 -26.21 -15.47
N LYS A 168 -13.42 -25.43 -16.32
CA LYS A 168 -12.09 -25.79 -16.82
C LYS A 168 -11.03 -25.73 -15.72
N ALA A 169 -11.15 -24.79 -14.78
CA ALA A 169 -10.30 -24.74 -13.59
C ALA A 169 -10.36 -26.04 -12.78
N LEU A 170 -11.58 -26.56 -12.56
CA LEU A 170 -11.82 -27.83 -11.88
C LEU A 170 -11.30 -29.02 -12.70
N GLU A 171 -11.43 -29.00 -14.03
CA GLU A 171 -10.90 -30.05 -14.93
C GLU A 171 -9.37 -30.14 -14.89
N ILE A 172 -8.67 -29.00 -14.88
CA ILE A 172 -7.20 -28.97 -14.77
C ILE A 172 -6.68 -29.11 -13.34
N ASN A 173 -7.58 -29.13 -12.35
CA ASN A 173 -7.29 -29.29 -10.93
C ASN A 173 -6.22 -28.32 -10.39
N CYS A 174 -6.28 -27.05 -10.80
CA CYS A 174 -5.43 -26.00 -10.25
C CYS A 174 -5.83 -25.65 -8.80
N VAL A 175 -4.87 -25.18 -7.99
CA VAL A 175 -4.96 -25.14 -6.51
C VAL A 175 -6.18 -24.39 -5.98
N ASN A 176 -6.54 -23.27 -6.61
CA ASN A 176 -7.63 -22.40 -6.17
C ASN A 176 -8.89 -22.53 -7.03
N ALA A 177 -9.07 -23.61 -7.79
CA ALA A 177 -10.19 -23.80 -8.74
C ALA A 177 -11.58 -23.62 -8.11
N GLY A 178 -11.74 -23.99 -6.84
CA GLY A 178 -13.00 -23.85 -6.10
C GLY A 178 -13.31 -22.43 -5.62
N GLN A 179 -12.40 -21.46 -5.79
CA GLN A 179 -12.43 -20.16 -5.11
C GLN A 179 -12.29 -18.95 -6.07
N PRO A 180 -13.02 -18.90 -7.20
CA PRO A 180 -13.05 -17.68 -8.00
C PRO A 180 -13.73 -16.54 -7.22
N ASP A 181 -13.43 -15.31 -7.61
CA ASP A 181 -14.02 -14.11 -7.03
C ASP A 181 -15.48 -13.91 -7.43
N SER A 182 -16.10 -12.85 -6.91
CA SER A 182 -17.49 -12.46 -7.19
C SER A 182 -17.78 -12.25 -8.68
N TYR A 183 -16.74 -12.15 -9.51
CA TYR A 183 -16.80 -11.94 -10.96
C TYR A 183 -16.31 -13.15 -11.76
N GLY A 184 -15.96 -14.26 -11.09
CA GLY A 184 -15.51 -15.48 -11.74
C GLY A 184 -14.02 -15.53 -12.08
N HIS A 185 -13.22 -14.59 -11.58
CA HIS A 185 -11.77 -14.55 -11.82
C HIS A 185 -10.97 -15.19 -10.69
N TYR A 186 -9.77 -15.67 -11.01
CA TYR A 186 -8.82 -16.20 -10.03
C TYR A 186 -7.77 -15.17 -9.62
N ARG A 187 -7.15 -15.44 -8.48
CA ARG A 187 -6.11 -14.64 -7.84
C ARG A 187 -4.98 -14.23 -8.79
N GLU A 188 -4.56 -12.98 -8.71
CA GLU A 188 -3.30 -12.48 -9.28
C GLU A 188 -2.43 -11.90 -8.15
N ALA A 189 -1.24 -12.48 -7.93
CA ALA A 189 -0.38 -12.12 -6.78
C ALA A 189 0.00 -10.62 -6.72
N LYS A 190 0.26 -10.01 -7.90
CA LYS A 190 0.62 -8.59 -8.00
C LYS A 190 -0.48 -7.63 -7.51
N ILE A 191 -1.75 -8.06 -7.58
CA ILE A 191 -2.90 -7.23 -7.21
C ILE A 191 -3.20 -7.40 -5.71
N THR A 192 -3.01 -8.60 -5.17
CA THR A 192 -3.27 -8.89 -3.75
C THR A 192 -2.18 -8.35 -2.81
N GLN A 193 -0.94 -8.17 -3.30
CA GLN A 193 0.16 -7.66 -2.46
C GLN A 193 -0.16 -6.35 -1.75
N THR A 194 -0.81 -5.39 -2.42
CA THR A 194 -1.06 -4.06 -1.84
C THR A 194 -1.94 -4.12 -0.59
N LYS A 195 -3.02 -4.90 -0.59
CA LYS A 195 -3.88 -5.07 0.59
C LYS A 195 -3.20 -5.87 1.70
N HIS A 196 -2.41 -6.88 1.33
CA HIS A 196 -1.58 -7.61 2.29
C HIS A 196 -0.58 -6.70 2.99
N HIS A 197 0.22 -5.95 2.23
CA HIS A 197 1.20 -5.01 2.75
C HIS A 197 0.51 -3.96 3.62
N TRP A 198 -0.65 -3.43 3.18
CA TRP A 198 -1.36 -2.43 3.94
C TRP A 198 -1.83 -2.95 5.31
N TRP A 199 -2.42 -4.15 5.36
CA TRP A 199 -2.90 -4.73 6.60
C TRP A 199 -1.76 -5.17 7.53
N TRP A 200 -0.73 -5.80 6.96
CA TRP A 200 0.45 -6.22 7.72
C TRP A 200 1.15 -5.02 8.37
N LYS A 201 1.37 -3.92 7.63
CA LYS A 201 2.13 -2.79 8.17
C LYS A 201 1.41 -2.14 9.35
N LEU A 202 0.06 -2.09 9.33
CA LEU A 202 -0.72 -1.57 10.47
C LEU A 202 -0.51 -2.43 11.72
N TRP A 203 -0.68 -3.75 11.60
CA TRP A 203 -0.37 -4.68 12.69
C TRP A 203 1.06 -4.53 13.19
N TYR A 204 2.01 -4.46 12.26
CA TYR A 204 3.42 -4.42 12.61
C TYR A 204 3.79 -3.12 13.34
N VAL A 205 3.49 -1.95 12.76
CA VAL A 205 3.88 -0.66 13.36
C VAL A 205 3.08 -0.35 14.63
N MET A 206 1.84 -0.80 14.74
CA MET A 206 1.03 -0.50 15.92
C MET A 206 1.24 -1.56 17.01
N GLU A 207 1.41 -2.85 16.73
CA GLU A 207 1.41 -3.88 17.79
C GLU A 207 2.78 -4.52 18.03
N HIS A 208 3.64 -4.60 17.01
CA HIS A 208 4.84 -5.44 17.08
C HIS A 208 6.15 -4.66 17.08
N LEU A 209 6.19 -3.48 16.47
CA LEU A 209 7.39 -2.67 16.34
C LEU A 209 7.76 -2.07 17.72
N PRO A 210 8.93 -2.40 18.30
CA PRO A 210 9.30 -1.96 19.66
C PRO A 210 9.27 -0.45 19.86
N GLN A 211 9.63 0.32 18.82
CA GLN A 211 9.70 1.78 18.83
C GLN A 211 8.34 2.45 19.02
N THR A 212 7.26 1.78 18.59
CA THR A 212 5.93 2.39 18.48
C THR A 212 4.84 1.60 19.17
N ARG A 213 5.07 0.35 19.59
CA ARG A 213 4.06 -0.51 20.24
C ARG A 213 3.41 0.11 21.49
N ASN A 214 4.14 0.99 22.18
CA ASN A 214 3.67 1.70 23.37
C ASN A 214 3.35 3.19 23.11
N HIS A 215 3.44 3.65 21.87
CA HIS A 215 3.12 5.03 21.50
C HIS A 215 1.60 5.21 21.38
N HIS A 216 1.04 6.20 22.08
CA HIS A 216 -0.41 6.49 22.11
C HIS A 216 -0.83 7.67 21.23
N GLY A 217 0.12 8.36 20.60
CA GLY A 217 -0.15 9.41 19.63
C GLY A 217 -0.71 8.88 18.30
N ASP A 218 -0.81 9.80 17.34
CA ASP A 218 -1.37 9.52 16.02
C ASP A 218 -0.34 8.88 15.08
N PHE A 219 -0.79 7.94 14.26
CA PHE A 219 -0.04 7.39 13.14
C PHE A 219 -0.64 7.94 11.84
N LEU A 220 0.11 8.79 11.12
CA LEU A 220 -0.26 9.28 9.79
C LEU A 220 0.19 8.28 8.72
N PHE A 221 -0.76 7.75 7.95
CA PHE A 221 -0.48 6.82 6.84
C PHE A 221 -0.44 7.56 5.50
N ILE A 222 0.69 7.49 4.80
CA ILE A 222 0.90 8.07 3.46
C ILE A 222 1.57 7.06 2.51
N GLU A 223 1.63 7.39 1.22
CA GLU A 223 2.21 6.55 0.17
C GLU A 223 3.41 7.28 -0.50
N GLU A 224 4.27 6.53 -1.18
CA GLU A 224 5.52 7.03 -1.79
C GLU A 224 5.34 8.14 -2.83
N ASP A 225 4.16 8.28 -3.42
CA ASP A 225 3.80 9.30 -4.41
C ASP A 225 2.95 10.43 -3.84
N HIS A 226 2.96 10.59 -2.52
CA HIS A 226 2.48 11.79 -1.88
C HIS A 226 3.55 12.90 -1.86
N TYR A 227 3.09 14.13 -1.67
CA TYR A 227 3.89 15.31 -1.39
C TYR A 227 3.29 16.01 -0.18
N VAL A 228 4.11 16.49 0.76
CA VAL A 228 3.61 17.12 2.00
C VAL A 228 3.87 18.63 2.03
N SER A 229 2.97 19.38 2.68
CA SER A 229 3.13 20.81 2.88
C SER A 229 4.07 21.13 4.04
N PRO A 230 4.76 22.30 4.04
CA PRO A 230 5.68 22.68 5.12
C PRO A 230 5.03 22.82 6.51
N ASP A 231 3.72 23.09 6.56
CA ASP A 231 2.92 23.22 7.78
C ASP A 231 2.27 21.91 8.26
N LEU A 232 2.59 20.74 7.67
CA LEU A 232 1.92 19.46 7.97
C LEU A 232 1.73 19.19 9.48
N ILE A 233 2.82 19.20 10.25
CA ILE A 233 2.79 18.89 11.69
C ILE A 233 2.06 19.98 12.47
N HIS A 234 2.27 21.24 12.09
CA HIS A 234 1.58 22.38 12.70
C HIS A 234 0.06 22.27 12.52
N HIS A 235 -0.39 21.96 11.31
CA HIS A 235 -1.81 21.81 11.01
C HIS A 235 -2.42 20.59 11.69
N TRP A 236 -1.69 19.46 11.76
CA TRP A 236 -2.10 18.30 12.53
C TRP A 236 -2.31 18.65 14.02
N LYS A 237 -1.37 19.38 14.65
CA LYS A 237 -1.53 19.84 16.04
C LYS A 237 -2.80 20.67 16.23
N LEU A 238 -3.13 21.58 15.30
CA LEU A 238 -4.38 22.35 15.34
C LEU A 238 -5.63 21.46 15.18
N MET A 239 -5.58 20.46 14.29
CA MET A 239 -6.68 19.50 14.11
C MET A 239 -6.89 18.65 15.37
N LYS A 240 -5.82 18.26 16.10
CA LYS A 240 -5.92 17.55 17.39
C LYS A 240 -6.58 18.40 18.46
N LEU A 241 -6.22 19.68 18.56
CA LEU A 241 -6.88 20.61 19.48
C LEU A 241 -8.38 20.73 19.15
N SER A 242 -8.72 20.93 17.88
CA SER A 242 -10.13 20.98 17.44
C SER A 242 -10.89 19.67 17.68
N GLN A 243 -10.25 18.51 17.50
CA GLN A 243 -10.84 17.20 17.82
C GLN A 243 -11.20 17.12 19.32
N LYS A 244 -10.34 17.65 20.20
CA LYS A 244 -10.60 17.71 21.64
C LYS A 244 -11.77 18.65 21.96
N ASP A 245 -11.77 19.86 21.43
CA ASP A 245 -12.83 20.86 21.67
C ASP A 245 -14.21 20.36 21.19
N LEU A 246 -14.25 19.68 20.03
CA LEU A 246 -15.47 19.07 19.51
C LEU A 246 -15.97 17.93 20.40
N LYS A 247 -15.07 17.13 20.97
CA LYS A 247 -15.45 16.06 21.91
C LYS A 247 -16.08 16.62 23.18
N GLU A 248 -15.57 17.74 23.68
CA GLU A 248 -16.18 18.47 24.81
C GLU A 248 -17.58 19.02 24.45
N SER A 249 -17.83 19.25 23.15
CA SER A 249 -19.10 19.67 22.56
C SER A 249 -19.97 18.50 22.05
N ASP A 250 -19.76 17.27 22.54
CA ASP A 250 -20.49 16.04 22.20
C ASP A 250 -20.42 15.62 20.71
N THR A 251 -19.35 16.03 20.01
CA THR A 251 -19.06 15.61 18.63
C THR A 251 -17.77 14.81 18.60
N VAL A 252 -17.89 13.49 18.44
CA VAL A 252 -16.72 12.60 18.32
C VAL A 252 -16.16 12.65 16.90
N VAL A 253 -14.87 12.94 16.76
CA VAL A 253 -14.11 12.83 15.51
C VAL A 253 -13.19 11.63 15.63
N ASP A 254 -13.32 10.65 14.72
CA ASP A 254 -12.56 9.41 14.73
C ASP A 254 -11.24 9.53 13.95
N ILE A 255 -11.21 10.33 12.88
CA ILE A 255 -10.09 10.37 11.91
C ILE A 255 -9.72 11.82 11.56
N LEU A 256 -8.43 12.15 11.54
CA LEU A 256 -7.93 13.39 10.95
C LEU A 256 -7.41 13.10 9.53
N THR A 257 -8.02 13.71 8.51
CA THR A 257 -7.65 13.52 7.10
C THR A 257 -6.98 14.79 6.57
N MET A 258 -5.72 14.67 6.17
CA MET A 258 -4.88 15.78 5.66
C MET A 258 -4.74 15.77 4.13
N GLY A 259 -5.33 14.78 3.46
CA GLY A 259 -5.46 14.73 2.01
C GLY A 259 -6.84 15.15 1.51
N ASN A 260 -6.88 15.71 0.31
CA ASN A 260 -8.12 16.02 -0.41
C ASN A 260 -7.92 15.95 -1.94
N TYR A 261 -8.57 14.99 -2.59
CA TYR A 261 -8.51 14.83 -4.06
C TYR A 261 -9.29 15.90 -4.84
N GLU A 262 -10.21 16.61 -4.20
CA GLU A 262 -11.02 17.63 -4.88
C GLU A 262 -10.23 18.94 -5.08
N PHE A 263 -9.11 19.11 -4.36
CA PHE A 263 -8.25 20.27 -4.46
C PHE A 263 -7.36 20.22 -5.70
N ASN A 264 -7.31 21.32 -6.45
CA ASN A 264 -6.44 21.46 -7.62
C ASN A 264 -5.75 22.83 -7.58
N VAL A 265 -4.42 22.82 -7.42
CA VAL A 265 -3.57 24.02 -7.34
C VAL A 265 -3.66 24.94 -8.55
N GLN A 266 -4.11 24.44 -9.70
CA GLN A 266 -4.22 25.22 -10.94
C GLN A 266 -5.57 25.93 -11.07
N LYS A 267 -6.57 25.55 -10.27
CA LYS A 267 -7.85 26.25 -10.27
C LYS A 267 -7.73 27.55 -9.46
N PRO A 268 -8.29 28.68 -9.94
CA PRO A 268 -8.31 29.91 -9.17
C PRO A 268 -8.96 29.70 -7.79
N ILE A 269 -8.29 30.15 -6.74
CA ILE A 269 -8.82 30.13 -5.37
C ILE A 269 -9.10 31.58 -5.00
N ASN A 270 -10.38 31.91 -4.79
CA ASN A 270 -10.81 33.28 -4.54
C ASN A 270 -10.16 33.89 -3.27
N ASN A 271 -9.98 33.08 -2.22
CA ASN A 271 -9.32 33.51 -0.98
C ASN A 271 -8.51 32.35 -0.37
N VAL A 272 -7.25 32.23 -0.78
CA VAL A 272 -6.35 31.16 -0.31
C VAL A 272 -6.19 31.18 1.21
N GLN A 273 -6.06 32.36 1.81
CA GLN A 273 -5.92 32.49 3.26
C GLN A 273 -7.11 31.90 4.02
N ALA A 274 -8.34 32.17 3.56
CA ALA A 274 -9.55 31.63 4.18
C ALA A 274 -9.68 30.12 3.99
N GLU A 275 -9.36 29.62 2.79
CA GLU A 275 -9.43 28.18 2.49
C GLU A 275 -8.34 27.37 3.23
N MET A 276 -7.14 27.93 3.43
CA MET A 276 -6.06 27.31 4.22
C MET A 276 -6.47 27.05 5.67
N LYS A 277 -7.35 27.88 6.23
CA LYS A 277 -7.88 27.75 7.60
C LYS A 277 -9.05 26.78 7.70
N LYS A 278 -9.63 26.35 6.58
CA LYS A 278 -10.91 25.63 6.58
C LYS A 278 -10.71 24.12 6.78
N LEU A 279 -11.51 23.57 7.68
CA LEU A 279 -11.69 22.13 7.89
C LEU A 279 -13.14 21.74 7.63
N ASN A 280 -13.36 20.61 6.96
CA ASN A 280 -14.68 20.03 6.80
C ASN A 280 -14.88 18.89 7.81
N LEU A 281 -15.96 18.97 8.59
CA LEU A 281 -16.42 17.90 9.46
C LEU A 281 -17.47 17.05 8.71
N THR A 282 -17.14 15.80 8.41
CA THR A 282 -18.02 14.91 7.64
C THR A 282 -17.81 13.43 7.99
N ASN A 283 -18.50 12.52 7.30
CA ASN A 283 -18.27 11.08 7.44
C ASN A 283 -17.11 10.64 6.53
N TRP A 284 -16.22 9.82 7.06
CA TRP A 284 -15.14 9.22 6.29
C TRP A 284 -15.70 8.35 5.16
N PHE A 285 -15.02 8.37 4.01
CA PHE A 285 -15.45 7.66 2.82
C PHE A 285 -14.22 7.32 1.96
N SER A 286 -14.05 6.04 1.58
CA SER A 286 -12.82 5.56 0.94
C SER A 286 -12.39 6.43 -0.24
N SER A 287 -13.27 6.66 -1.22
CA SER A 287 -12.89 7.35 -2.46
C SER A 287 -12.61 8.85 -2.30
N LYS A 288 -12.77 9.41 -1.09
CA LYS A 288 -12.51 10.83 -0.79
C LYS A 288 -11.41 11.02 0.24
N HIS A 289 -11.33 10.11 1.20
CA HIS A 289 -10.59 10.31 2.44
C HIS A 289 -9.55 9.20 2.69
N ASN A 290 -9.27 8.34 1.69
CA ASN A 290 -8.20 7.33 1.78
C ASN A 290 -6.78 7.91 1.66
N MET A 291 -6.64 9.20 1.35
CA MET A 291 -5.34 9.88 1.27
C MET A 291 -5.01 10.55 2.61
N ALA A 292 -3.89 10.13 3.21
CA ALA A 292 -3.23 10.82 4.32
C ALA A 292 -4.15 11.06 5.53
N PHE A 293 -4.47 9.99 6.25
CA PHE A 293 -5.26 10.09 7.46
C PHE A 293 -4.55 9.48 8.66
N THR A 294 -4.92 9.97 9.85
CA THR A 294 -4.39 9.46 11.10
C THR A 294 -5.23 8.31 11.66
N ILE A 295 -4.56 7.36 12.29
CA ILE A 295 -5.17 6.34 13.14
C ILE A 295 -4.50 6.44 14.51
N ASP A 296 -5.31 6.60 15.56
CA ASP A 296 -4.86 6.48 16.94
C ASP A 296 -5.11 5.07 17.49
N ARG A 297 -4.71 4.82 18.73
CA ARG A 297 -4.88 3.52 19.39
C ARG A 297 -6.34 3.11 19.55
N ALA A 298 -7.22 4.07 19.83
CA ALA A 298 -8.64 3.79 20.05
C ALA A 298 -9.32 3.34 18.74
N LEU A 299 -9.09 4.07 17.64
CA LEU A 299 -9.59 3.71 16.33
C LEU A 299 -8.98 2.38 15.86
N TRP A 300 -7.67 2.19 16.01
CA TRP A 300 -7.01 0.94 15.64
C TRP A 300 -7.60 -0.27 16.37
N SER A 301 -7.88 -0.15 17.67
CA SER A 301 -8.49 -1.23 18.45
C SER A 301 -9.86 -1.66 17.89
N ARG A 302 -10.64 -0.72 17.36
CA ARG A 302 -11.91 -1.04 16.68
C ARG A 302 -11.68 -1.62 15.29
N ILE A 303 -10.76 -1.06 14.50
CA ILE A 303 -10.45 -1.58 13.16
C ILE A 303 -9.94 -3.03 13.23
N LYS A 304 -9.00 -3.31 14.14
CA LYS A 304 -8.39 -4.64 14.27
C LYS A 304 -9.35 -5.70 14.78
N SER A 305 -10.38 -5.33 15.56
CA SER A 305 -11.43 -6.28 15.95
C SER A 305 -12.28 -6.75 14.75
N CYS A 306 -12.28 -6.01 13.65
CA CYS A 306 -12.93 -6.35 12.39
C CYS A 306 -12.02 -7.12 11.41
N GLN A 307 -10.89 -7.67 11.88
CA GLN A 307 -9.93 -8.39 11.05
C GLN A 307 -10.57 -9.45 10.14
N PHE A 308 -11.47 -10.28 10.67
CA PHE A 308 -12.11 -11.33 9.88
C PHE A 308 -12.90 -10.74 8.71
N ALA A 309 -13.68 -9.67 8.95
CA ALA A 309 -14.46 -9.00 7.92
C ALA A 309 -13.55 -8.31 6.87
N PHE A 310 -12.45 -7.68 7.31
CA PHE A 310 -11.48 -7.06 6.39
C PHE A 310 -10.81 -8.09 5.48
N CYS A 311 -10.36 -9.20 6.08
CA CYS A 311 -9.57 -10.23 5.40
C CYS A 311 -10.40 -11.16 4.51
N THR A 312 -11.73 -11.23 4.68
CA THR A 312 -12.60 -12.10 3.89
C THR A 312 -13.52 -11.36 2.93
N PHE A 313 -13.59 -10.02 3.01
CA PHE A 313 -14.29 -9.22 2.01
C PHE A 313 -13.57 -9.29 0.66
N ASP A 314 -14.30 -9.70 -0.36
CA ASP A 314 -13.81 -9.93 -1.73
C ASP A 314 -13.53 -8.63 -2.49
N ASP A 315 -12.59 -7.86 -1.98
CA ASP A 315 -12.06 -6.65 -2.59
C ASP A 315 -10.56 -6.55 -2.30
N TYR A 316 -9.74 -6.57 -3.36
CA TYR A 316 -8.29 -6.43 -3.22
C TYR A 316 -7.85 -5.01 -2.81
N ASN A 317 -8.75 -4.02 -2.82
CA ASN A 317 -8.42 -2.66 -2.38
C ASN A 317 -8.59 -2.55 -0.86
N TRP A 318 -7.52 -2.12 -0.18
CA TRP A 318 -7.52 -2.00 1.28
C TRP A 318 -8.52 -0.93 1.78
N ASP A 319 -8.72 0.14 1.02
CA ASP A 319 -9.57 1.27 1.39
C ASP A 319 -11.06 0.93 1.23
N TRP A 320 -11.45 0.21 0.18
CA TRP A 320 -12.80 -0.34 0.03
C TRP A 320 -13.08 -1.43 1.06
N SER A 321 -12.07 -2.22 1.43
CA SER A 321 -12.17 -3.17 2.55
C SER A 321 -12.34 -2.45 3.89
N LEU A 322 -11.65 -1.32 4.11
CA LEU A 322 -11.84 -0.47 5.27
C LEU A 322 -13.26 0.12 5.30
N GLN A 323 -13.75 0.63 4.17
CA GLN A 323 -15.12 1.13 4.04
C GLN A 323 -16.16 0.05 4.32
N PHE A 324 -15.90 -1.20 3.91
CA PHE A 324 -16.74 -2.35 4.19
C PHE A 324 -16.81 -2.64 5.70
N ILE A 325 -15.68 -2.72 6.40
CA ILE A 325 -15.72 -2.99 7.83
C ILE A 325 -16.37 -1.86 8.63
N ILE A 326 -16.25 -0.60 8.20
CA ILE A 326 -16.94 0.54 8.81
C ILE A 326 -18.46 0.32 8.74
N ASN A 327 -18.97 -0.10 7.58
CA ASN A 327 -20.41 -0.27 7.38
C ASN A 327 -20.95 -1.56 8.02
N GLU A 328 -20.26 -2.68 7.84
CA GLU A 328 -20.83 -4.01 8.13
C GLU A 328 -20.35 -4.60 9.46
N CYS A 329 -19.12 -4.28 9.90
CA CYS A 329 -18.55 -4.81 11.13
C CYS A 329 -18.69 -3.81 12.31
N LEU A 330 -18.16 -2.60 12.15
CA LEU A 330 -18.28 -1.54 13.17
C LEU A 330 -19.73 -1.06 13.31
N LYS A 331 -20.48 -1.07 12.18
CA LYS A 331 -21.86 -0.57 12.09
C LYS A 331 -22.01 0.87 12.60
N GLN A 332 -20.91 1.63 12.54
CA GLN A 332 -20.81 3.01 12.99
C GLN A 332 -20.07 3.79 11.92
N LYS A 333 -20.64 4.95 11.53
CA LYS A 333 -19.95 5.87 10.64
C LYS A 333 -18.77 6.48 11.38
N LEU A 334 -17.60 6.47 10.74
CA LEU A 334 -16.46 7.21 11.25
C LEU A 334 -16.58 8.67 10.84
N CYS A 335 -16.49 9.55 11.82
CA CYS A 335 -16.46 10.99 11.63
C CYS A 335 -15.02 11.44 11.35
N THR A 336 -14.83 12.38 10.43
CA THR A 336 -13.51 12.88 10.08
C THR A 336 -13.49 14.41 9.96
N LEU A 337 -12.41 15.00 10.45
CA LEU A 337 -12.01 16.36 10.11
C LEU A 337 -11.07 16.31 8.90
N VAL A 338 -11.41 17.02 7.84
CA VAL A 338 -10.69 16.99 6.56
C VAL A 338 -10.21 18.38 6.21
N THR A 339 -8.94 18.51 5.85
CA THR A 339 -8.39 19.77 5.35
C THR A 339 -8.97 20.12 3.98
N VAL A 340 -9.44 21.36 3.78
CA VAL A 340 -9.93 21.79 2.45
C VAL A 340 -8.78 22.01 1.49
N VAL A 341 -7.81 22.85 1.87
CA VAL A 341 -6.49 22.85 1.23
C VAL A 341 -5.68 21.73 1.88
N PRO A 342 -5.30 20.69 1.14
CA PRO A 342 -4.65 19.54 1.73
C PRO A 342 -3.24 19.87 2.22
N ARG A 343 -2.80 19.12 3.22
CA ARG A 343 -1.41 19.12 3.72
C ARG A 343 -0.62 17.94 3.15
N VAL A 344 -1.31 17.00 2.52
CA VAL A 344 -0.72 15.90 1.74
C VAL A 344 -1.43 15.78 0.39
N PHE A 345 -0.65 15.74 -0.68
CA PHE A 345 -1.12 15.80 -2.06
C PHE A 345 -0.69 14.55 -2.80
N HIS A 346 -1.57 14.00 -3.64
CA HIS A 346 -1.20 12.92 -4.55
C HIS A 346 -0.47 13.49 -5.77
N THR A 347 0.75 13.03 -6.01
CA THR A 347 1.57 13.42 -7.17
C THR A 347 1.71 12.31 -8.19
N GLY A 348 1.27 11.08 -7.87
CA GLY A 348 1.30 9.94 -8.77
C GLY A 348 0.54 10.21 -10.07
N THR A 349 1.26 10.31 -11.18
CA THR A 349 0.67 10.46 -12.52
C THR A 349 0.93 9.26 -13.43
N CYS A 350 1.80 8.34 -13.00
CA CYS A 350 2.25 7.19 -13.77
C CYS A 350 2.85 6.09 -12.90
N GLY A 351 3.04 4.91 -13.50
CA GLY A 351 3.68 3.76 -12.84
C GLY A 351 2.87 3.10 -11.72
N GLY A 352 1.68 3.62 -11.39
CA GLY A 352 0.76 3.01 -10.43
C GLY A 352 -0.22 2.02 -11.07
N LEU A 353 -0.92 1.24 -10.24
CA LEU A 353 -1.88 0.21 -10.66
C LEU A 353 -2.98 0.72 -11.63
N HIS A 354 -3.32 2.00 -11.53
CA HIS A 354 -4.38 2.63 -12.34
C HIS A 354 -3.87 3.51 -13.49
N HIS A 355 -2.56 3.71 -13.62
CA HIS A 355 -2.00 4.59 -14.65
C HIS A 355 -1.50 3.80 -15.87
N LYS A 356 -2.06 4.09 -17.05
CA LYS A 356 -1.68 3.43 -18.31
C LYS A 356 -0.53 4.11 -19.06
N GLN A 357 -0.15 5.33 -18.65
CA GLN A 357 0.91 6.09 -19.31
C GLN A 357 2.28 5.62 -18.83
N LYS A 358 3.12 5.14 -19.77
CA LYS A 358 4.50 4.70 -19.50
C LYS A 358 5.52 5.83 -19.48
N HIS A 359 5.20 6.99 -20.05
CA HIS A 359 6.07 8.16 -20.10
C HIS A 359 5.33 9.39 -19.57
N CYS A 360 5.87 9.97 -18.52
CA CYS A 360 5.31 11.04 -17.70
C CYS A 360 6.49 11.81 -17.08
N ASP A 361 6.31 13.09 -16.77
CA ASP A 361 7.25 13.81 -15.91
C ASP A 361 6.82 13.62 -14.45
N GLU A 362 7.51 12.74 -13.74
CA GLU A 362 7.26 12.42 -12.32
C GLU A 362 7.52 13.63 -11.38
N ASN A 363 8.16 14.70 -11.87
CA ASN A 363 8.33 15.95 -11.11
C ASN A 363 7.23 16.97 -11.35
N TYR A 364 6.39 16.78 -12.37
CA TYR A 364 5.51 17.84 -12.86
C TYR A 364 4.55 18.34 -11.76
N GLU A 365 3.83 17.42 -11.09
CA GLU A 365 2.92 17.79 -10.00
C GLU A 365 3.67 18.32 -8.77
N ALA A 366 4.82 17.74 -8.43
CA ALA A 366 5.65 18.23 -7.32
C ALA A 366 6.14 19.67 -7.57
N ASN A 367 6.54 20.02 -8.79
CA ASN A 367 6.98 21.37 -9.14
C ASN A 367 5.84 22.40 -9.05
N LYS A 368 4.61 22.03 -9.44
CA LYS A 368 3.44 22.89 -9.22
C LYS A 368 3.22 23.17 -7.74
N LEU A 369 3.34 22.15 -6.90
CA LEU A 369 3.18 22.29 -5.45
C LEU A 369 4.25 23.18 -4.83
N LYS A 370 5.51 23.04 -5.25
CA LYS A 370 6.60 23.94 -4.84
C LYS A 370 6.27 25.40 -5.15
N ASN A 371 5.80 25.68 -6.37
CA ASN A 371 5.42 27.03 -6.78
C ASN A 371 4.22 27.56 -5.98
N PHE A 372 3.19 26.73 -5.77
CA PHE A 372 2.02 27.08 -4.98
C PHE A 372 2.41 27.47 -3.55
N PHE A 373 3.26 26.70 -2.89
CA PHE A 373 3.70 27.00 -1.53
C PHE A 373 4.62 28.21 -1.44
N ALA A 374 5.49 28.42 -2.42
CA ALA A 374 6.32 29.63 -2.49
C ALA A 374 5.48 30.90 -2.61
N GLN A 375 4.45 30.87 -3.47
CA GLN A 375 3.54 32.00 -3.68
C GLN A 375 2.65 32.29 -2.47
N ASN A 376 2.32 31.27 -1.66
CA ASN A 376 1.38 31.38 -0.54
C ASN A 376 2.05 31.15 0.82
N HIS A 377 3.34 31.44 0.95
CA HIS A 377 4.13 31.14 2.15
C HIS A 377 3.60 31.80 3.43
N GLU A 378 3.05 33.02 3.32
CA GLU A 378 2.45 33.78 4.42
C GLU A 378 1.17 33.14 5.00
N TYR A 379 0.53 32.19 4.30
CA TYR A 379 -0.74 31.58 4.72
C TYR A 379 -0.61 30.15 5.26
N GLN A 380 0.59 29.59 5.31
CA GLN A 380 0.79 28.18 5.69
C GLN A 380 0.66 27.98 7.21
N PHE A 381 1.31 28.84 8.01
CA PHE A 381 1.32 28.72 9.47
C PHE A 381 0.20 29.54 10.11
N ILE A 382 -1.01 28.99 10.09
CA ILE A 382 -2.22 29.60 10.65
C ILE A 382 -2.30 29.44 12.16
N ASP A 383 -2.94 30.34 12.89
CA ASP A 383 -3.11 30.17 14.35
C ASP A 383 -4.41 29.44 14.73
N VAL A 384 -5.40 29.44 13.84
CA VAL A 384 -6.73 28.92 14.10
C VAL A 384 -7.34 28.31 12.85
N VAL A 385 -8.11 27.24 13.06
CA VAL A 385 -8.90 26.56 12.03
C VAL A 385 -10.38 26.93 12.13
N ARG A 386 -11.08 26.91 11.01
CA ARG A 386 -12.53 27.13 10.92
C ARG A 386 -13.20 25.85 10.43
N ILE A 387 -14.08 25.30 11.26
CA ILE A 387 -14.76 24.04 10.97
C ILE A 387 -16.10 24.33 10.30
N GLU A 388 -16.34 23.69 9.15
CA GLU A 388 -17.64 23.64 8.49
C GLU A 388 -18.19 22.23 8.51
N LYS A 389 -19.46 22.07 8.92
CA LYS A 389 -20.12 20.78 8.96
C LYS A 389 -20.75 20.46 7.61
N HIS A 390 -20.41 19.30 7.06
CA HIS A 390 -20.96 18.83 5.79
C HIS A 390 -21.65 17.48 5.97
N SER A 391 -22.93 17.42 5.58
CA SER A 391 -23.67 16.17 5.49
C SER A 391 -23.29 15.43 4.21
N SER A 392 -22.62 14.29 4.36
CA SER A 392 -22.40 13.37 3.24
C SER A 392 -23.62 12.44 3.08
N PRO A 393 -24.24 12.34 1.90
CA PRO A 393 -25.36 11.44 1.67
C PRO A 393 -24.93 9.98 1.89
N TYR A 394 -25.77 9.24 2.61
CA TYR A 394 -25.50 7.83 2.93
C TYR A 394 -25.62 6.95 1.67
N ARG A 395 -24.57 6.19 1.36
CA ARG A 395 -24.61 5.17 0.29
C ARG A 395 -24.97 3.81 0.90
N LYS A 396 -26.10 3.24 0.45
CA LYS A 396 -26.72 2.03 1.04
C LYS A 396 -25.96 0.72 0.85
N ARG A 397 -25.09 0.57 -0.16
CA ARG A 397 -24.39 -0.69 -0.41
C ARG A 397 -23.05 -0.45 -1.10
N ILE A 398 -21.98 -1.02 -0.54
CA ILE A 398 -20.68 -1.09 -1.19
C ILE A 398 -20.72 -2.26 -2.16
N LYS A 399 -20.36 -2.02 -3.42
CA LYS A 399 -20.11 -3.10 -4.38
C LYS A 399 -18.63 -3.42 -4.31
N ASN A 400 -18.30 -4.70 -4.19
CA ASN A 400 -16.92 -5.15 -4.14
C ASN A 400 -16.26 -5.08 -5.53
N ASN A 401 -14.92 -5.03 -5.58
CA ASN A 401 -14.15 -5.04 -6.82
C ASN A 401 -13.58 -6.42 -7.18
N GLY A 402 -13.79 -7.45 -6.36
CA GLY A 402 -13.28 -8.80 -6.57
C GLY A 402 -11.80 -8.93 -6.25
N GLY A 403 -11.15 -9.95 -6.84
CA GLY A 403 -9.73 -10.21 -6.72
C GLY A 403 -9.24 -10.63 -5.33
N TRP A 404 -10.14 -10.93 -4.38
CA TRP A 404 -9.79 -11.29 -3.00
C TRP A 404 -10.68 -12.42 -2.47
N SER A 405 -10.79 -13.53 -3.20
CA SER A 405 -11.58 -14.70 -2.82
C SER A 405 -10.77 -15.94 -2.45
N ASP A 406 -9.46 -15.92 -2.74
CA ASP A 406 -8.58 -17.04 -2.45
C ASP A 406 -8.39 -17.19 -0.93
N ARG A 407 -8.70 -18.38 -0.42
CA ARG A 407 -8.63 -18.67 1.02
C ARG A 407 -7.22 -18.53 1.57
N ARG A 408 -6.18 -18.73 0.76
CA ARG A 408 -4.79 -18.56 1.21
C ARG A 408 -4.52 -17.09 1.56
N ASP A 409 -5.02 -16.15 0.73
CA ASP A 409 -4.94 -14.72 1.06
C ASP A 409 -5.74 -14.37 2.32
N HIS A 410 -6.94 -14.94 2.47
CA HIS A 410 -7.76 -14.72 3.67
C HIS A 410 -7.05 -15.21 4.95
N GLN A 411 -6.46 -16.41 4.90
CA GLN A 411 -5.75 -17.02 6.01
C GLN A 411 -4.49 -16.22 6.36
N LEU A 412 -3.66 -15.88 5.38
CA LEU A 412 -2.46 -15.09 5.58
C LEU A 412 -2.78 -13.71 6.19
N CYS A 413 -3.79 -13.02 5.65
CA CYS A 413 -4.23 -11.72 6.17
C CYS A 413 -4.65 -11.79 7.65
N GLN A 414 -5.30 -12.88 8.06
CA GLN A 414 -5.72 -13.07 9.46
C GLN A 414 -4.56 -13.45 10.39
N GLN A 415 -3.42 -13.84 9.85
CA GLN A 415 -2.27 -14.24 10.65
C GLN A 415 -1.36 -13.06 11.01
N TYR A 416 -1.51 -11.89 10.38
CA TYR A 416 -0.67 -10.71 10.65
C TYR A 416 -0.77 -10.15 12.07
N GLN A 417 -1.75 -10.59 12.87
CA GLN A 417 -1.80 -10.35 14.31
C GLN A 417 -0.69 -11.07 15.11
N PHE A 418 -0.01 -12.01 14.48
CA PHE A 418 1.06 -12.78 15.09
C PHE A 418 2.43 -12.31 14.58
N PRO A 419 3.49 -12.43 15.39
CA PRO A 419 4.86 -12.29 14.90
C PRO A 419 5.12 -13.23 13.71
N PHE A 420 5.88 -12.78 12.70
CA PHE A 420 6.11 -13.52 11.46
C PHE A 420 6.62 -14.96 11.69
N ARG A 421 7.44 -15.20 12.73
CA ARG A 421 7.93 -16.54 13.08
C ARG A 421 6.78 -17.51 13.37
N LYS A 422 5.79 -17.03 14.13
CA LYS A 422 4.59 -17.82 14.45
C LYS A 422 3.75 -18.05 13.19
N ILE A 423 3.66 -17.08 12.28
CA ILE A 423 3.00 -17.25 10.98
C ILE A 423 3.68 -18.36 10.17
N PHE A 424 5.01 -18.31 10.03
CA PHE A 424 5.77 -19.33 9.30
C PHE A 424 5.62 -20.73 9.89
N GLN A 425 5.53 -20.85 11.20
CA GLN A 425 5.35 -22.13 11.89
C GLN A 425 3.92 -22.69 11.78
N GLN A 426 2.91 -21.83 11.69
CA GLN A 426 1.50 -22.23 11.77
C GLN A 426 0.81 -22.28 10.41
N ASN A 427 1.32 -21.57 9.40
CA ASN A 427 0.77 -21.59 8.06
C ASN A 427 1.39 -22.73 7.25
N PRO A 428 0.60 -23.72 6.78
CA PRO A 428 1.10 -24.85 6.01
C PRO A 428 1.83 -24.47 4.71
N ASP A 429 1.47 -23.35 4.08
CA ASP A 429 2.11 -22.88 2.84
C ASP A 429 3.57 -22.47 3.09
N PHE A 430 3.90 -22.02 4.30
CA PHE A 430 5.27 -21.65 4.69
C PHE A 430 5.99 -22.76 5.45
N TYR A 431 5.32 -23.43 6.39
CA TYR A 431 5.93 -24.44 7.24
C TYR A 431 6.64 -25.52 6.42
N ARG A 432 5.98 -26.04 5.38
CA ARG A 432 6.56 -27.07 4.48
C ARG A 432 7.82 -26.61 3.76
N LEU A 433 7.97 -25.31 3.53
CA LEU A 433 9.11 -24.72 2.83
C LEU A 433 10.24 -24.35 3.79
N LEU A 434 9.95 -24.18 5.08
CA LEU A 434 10.86 -23.62 6.09
C LEU A 434 11.18 -24.56 7.27
N GLU A 435 10.55 -25.74 7.35
CA GLU A 435 10.65 -26.63 8.53
C GLU A 435 12.09 -27.00 8.90
N ASN A 436 12.97 -27.12 7.91
CA ASN A 436 14.38 -27.47 8.10
C ASN A 436 15.28 -26.24 8.35
N ASP A 437 14.75 -25.03 8.16
CA ASP A 437 15.51 -23.77 8.23
C ASP A 437 15.13 -22.94 9.47
N PHE A 438 14.23 -23.41 10.33
CA PHE A 438 13.73 -22.59 11.45
C PHE A 438 14.83 -22.12 12.41
N SER A 439 15.88 -22.92 12.58
CA SER A 439 17.06 -22.58 13.40
C SER A 439 17.85 -21.40 12.85
N ARG A 440 17.74 -21.10 11.56
CA ARG A 440 18.43 -19.96 10.91
C ARG A 440 17.70 -18.63 11.17
N PHE A 441 16.46 -18.68 11.66
CA PHE A 441 15.75 -17.50 12.16
C PHE A 441 16.05 -17.21 13.64
N ASP A 442 16.77 -18.10 14.35
CA ASP A 442 17.18 -17.83 15.74
C ASP A 442 18.34 -16.83 15.73
N ILE A 443 18.03 -15.57 16.11
CA ILE A 443 18.95 -14.42 16.14
C ILE A 443 19.91 -14.48 17.35
N GLU A 444 20.18 -15.66 17.91
CA GLU A 444 21.23 -15.82 18.95
C GLU A 444 22.66 -15.88 18.39
N GLN A 445 22.90 -15.49 17.13
CA GLN A 445 24.24 -15.54 16.53
C GLN A 445 25.06 -14.24 16.56
N PHE A 446 24.59 -13.16 17.16
CA PHE A 446 25.46 -12.03 17.47
C PHE A 446 25.15 -11.49 18.88
N LYS A 447 25.93 -12.01 19.84
CA LYS A 447 26.12 -11.42 21.17
C LYS A 447 26.64 -9.98 21.07
#